data_AF-A0A0B7MMN5-F1
#
_entry.id   AF-A0A0B7MMN5-F1
#
_cell.length_a   1.000
_cell.length_b   1.000
_cell.length_c   1.000
_cell.angle_alpha   90.00
_cell.angle_beta   90.00
_cell.angle_gamma   90.00
#
_symmetry.space_group_name_H-M   'P 1'
#
loop_
_entity.id
_entity.type
_entity.pdbx_description
1 polymer ?
#
loop_
_entity_poly.entity_id
_entity_poly.type
_entity_poly.pdbx_seq_one_letter_code
_entity_poly.pdbx_strand_id
1 'polypeptide(L)' 'MLQLSVQTRKKKLLDLIRSIAFGEMRVIVQNAEPVRVENIKNSIKL' A
#
# COMPACT_ATOMS: atom_id res chain seq x y z
N MET A 1 0.24 21.96 11.69
CA MET A 1 0.90 20.91 10.89
C MET A 1 0.69 19.57 11.59
N LEU A 2 0.01 18.60 10.98
CA LEU A 2 -0.05 17.25 11.53
C LEU A 2 1.26 16.52 11.19
N GLN A 3 2.16 16.38 12.16
CA GLN A 3 3.26 15.43 12.06
C GLN A 3 2.68 14.02 12.22
N LEU A 4 2.44 13.34 11.10
CA LEU A 4 2.11 11.92 11.11
C LEU A 4 3.41 11.16 11.42
N SER A 5 3.51 10.67 12.65
CA SER A 5 4.41 9.58 13.03
C SER A 5 4.05 8.36 12.15
N VAL A 6 4.66 8.26 10.97
CA VAL A 6 4.35 7.18 10.05
C VAL A 6 5.02 5.92 10.57
N GLN A 7 4.27 5.13 11.34
CA GLN A 7 4.61 3.76 11.70
C GLN A 7 5.16 3.03 10.47
N THR A 8 6.29 2.32 10.62
CA THR A 8 7.10 1.77 9.51
C THR A 8 6.29 0.99 8.47
N ARG A 9 5.23 0.29 8.89
CA ARG A 9 4.34 -0.49 8.00
C ARG A 9 3.47 0.39 7.11
N LYS A 10 2.97 1.53 7.64
CA LYS A 10 2.18 2.51 6.87
C LYS A 10 3.01 3.18 5.80
N LYS A 11 4.27 3.52 6.13
CA LYS A 11 5.22 4.10 5.16
C LYS A 11 5.47 3.12 4.01
N LYS A 12 5.77 1.86 4.35
CA LYS A 12 6.02 0.81 3.37
C LYS A 12 4.81 0.56 2.45
N LEU A 13 3.60 0.57 3.00
CA LEU A 13 2.38 0.46 2.18
C LEU A 13 2.25 1.63 1.22
N LEU A 14 2.44 2.86 1.71
CA LEU A 14 2.35 4.06 0.88
C LEU A 14 3.38 4.05 -0.26
N ASP A 15 4.61 3.60 0.04
CA ASP A 15 5.67 3.48 -0.96
C ASP A 15 5.33 2.40 -2.01
N LEU A 16 4.75 1.26 -1.59
CA LEU A 16 4.28 0.22 -2.51
C LEU A 16 3.18 0.74 -3.44
N ILE A 17 2.17 1.42 -2.90
CA ILE A 17 1.08 2.02 -3.68
C ILE A 17 1.65 2.98 -4.74
N ARG A 18 2.60 3.83 -4.36
CA ARG A 18 3.26 4.78 -5.27
C ARG A 18 4.10 4.08 -6.35
N SER A 19 4.71 2.94 -6.02
CA SER A 19 5.56 2.20 -6.96
C SER A 19 4.81 1.42 -8.04
N ILE A 20 3.55 1.03 -7.78
CA ILE A 20 2.81 0.14 -8.70
C ILE A 20 2.55 0.81 -10.06
N ALA A 21 2.42 2.15 -10.10
CA ALA A 21 2.11 2.96 -11.28
C ALA A 21 0.76 2.63 -11.97
N PHE A 22 0.52 1.36 -12.31
CA PHE A 22 -0.69 0.81 -12.90
C PHE A 22 -0.85 -0.65 -12.43
N GLY A 23 -2.01 -1.00 -11.89
CA GLY A 23 -2.25 -2.33 -11.34
C GLY A 23 -3.30 -2.34 -10.24
N GLU A 24 -3.62 -3.53 -9.74
CA GLU A 24 -4.53 -3.74 -8.63
C GLU A 24 -3.78 -4.33 -7.43
N MET A 25 -4.01 -3.78 -6.23
CA MET A 25 -3.42 -4.25 -4.98
C MET A 25 -4.52 -4.65 -3.98
N ARG A 26 -4.41 -5.83 -3.38
CA ARG A 26 -5.21 -6.24 -2.22
C ARG A 26 -4.43 -5.96 -0.95
N VAL A 27 -5.02 -5.17 -0.05
CA VAL A 27 -4.48 -4.90 1.29
C VAL A 27 -5.42 -5.50 2.31
N ILE A 28 -4.90 -6.34 3.20
CA ILE A 28 -5.64 -6.87 4.34
C ILE A 28 -5.23 -6.07 5.57
N VAL A 29 -6.22 -5.52 6.27
CA VAL A 29 -6.04 -4.70 7.47
C VAL A 29 -6.62 -5.45 8.67
N GLN A 30 -5.86 -5.51 9.76
CA GLN A 30 -6.32 -6.02 11.05
C GLN A 30 -5.84 -5.08 12.14
N ASN A 31 -6.67 -4.82 13.16
CA ASN A 31 -6.35 -3.89 14.26
C ASN A 31 -5.80 -2.53 13.77
N ALA A 32 -6.42 -1.97 12.71
CA ALA A 32 -6.02 -0.72 12.06
C ALA A 32 -4.59 -0.69 11.48
N GLU A 33 -3.95 -1.84 11.30
CA GLU A 33 -2.63 -1.99 10.69
C GLU A 33 -2.68 -2.89 9.44
N PRO A 34 -1.95 -2.55 8.36
CA PRO A 34 -1.84 -3.43 7.21
C PRO A 34 -1.00 -4.65 7.58
N VAL A 35 -1.59 -5.83 7.45
CA VAL A 35 -0.93 -7.11 7.79
C VAL A 35 -0.43 -7.85 6.55
N ARG A 36 -1.08 -7.64 5.40
CA ARG A 36 -0.72 -8.30 4.13
C ARG A 36 -1.03 -7.40 2.95
N VAL A 37 -0.12 -7.38 1.99
CA VAL A 37 -0.23 -6.61 0.74
C VAL A 37 0.09 -7.56 -0.41
N GLU A 38 -0.86 -7.73 -1.33
CA GLU A 38 -0.73 -8.58 -2.51
C GLU A 38 -0.98 -7.76 -3.77
N ASN A 39 -0.19 -7.99 -4.82
CA ASN A 39 -0.46 -7.46 -6.15
C ASN A 39 -1.33 -8.47 -6.89
N ILE A 40 -2.55 -8.06 -7.28
CA ILE A 40 -3.56 -8.95 -7.87
C ILE A 40 -3.37 -9.05 -9.39
N LYS A 41 -3.11 -7.92 -10.05
CA LYS A 41 -2.97 -7.84 -11.51
C LYS A 41 -2.01 -6.71 -11.90
N ASN A 42 -1.08 -7.04 -12.79
CA ASN A 42 -0.38 -6.04 -13.59
C ASN A 42 -1.36 -5.57 -14.67
N SER A 43 -2.01 -4.44 -14.45
CA SER A 43 -2.89 -3.85 -15.46
C SER A 43 -2.06 -3.50 -16.69
N ILE A 44 -2.53 -3.89 -17.87
CA ILE A 44 -1.86 -3.55 -19.12
C ILE A 44 -1.90 -2.02 -19.24
N LYS A 45 -0.73 -1.40 -19.40
CA LYS A 45 -0.61 0.03 -19.64
C LYS A 45 -1.33 0.32 -20.95
N LEU A 46 -2.47 1.00 -20.90
CA LEU A 46 -3.20 1.48 -22.07
C LEU A 46 -2.41 2.60 -22.75
#